data_AF-A0A0C3JDA8-F1
#
_entry.id   AF-A0A0C3JDA8-F1
#
_cell.length_a   1.000
_cell.length_b   1.000
_cell.length_c   1.000
_cell.angle_alpha   90.00
_cell.angle_beta   90.00
_cell.angle_gamma   90.00
#
_symmetry.space_group_name_H-M   'P 1'
#
loop_
_entity.id
_entity.type
_entity.pdbx_description
1 polymer ?
#
loop_
_entity_poly.entity_id
_entity_poly.type
_entity_poly.pdbx_seq_one_letter_code
_entity_poly.pdbx_strand_id
1 'polypeptide(L)' 'MFGKLIHLGIDALLVSALLAGVRRTTGLTPALSQVPNKDIRQFLRTYLEFGEYAFDFAVVIFGRSSSFERK' A
#
# COMPACT_ATOMS: atom_id res chain seq x y z
N MET A 1 24.76 -0.20 4.77
CA MET A 1 23.51 -0.01 5.54
C MET A 1 22.39 0.61 4.70
N PHE A 2 22.69 1.62 3.87
CA PHE A 2 21.69 2.33 3.05
C PHE A 2 20.86 1.44 2.12
N GLY A 3 21.49 0.49 1.41
CA GLY A 3 20.76 -0.43 0.52
C GLY A 3 19.71 -1.29 1.24
N LYS A 4 20.01 -1.78 2.45
CA LYS A 4 19.06 -2.58 3.24
C LYS A 4 17.86 -1.76 3.69
N LEU A 5 18.05 -0.49 4.03
CA LEU A 5 16.95 0.42 4.36
C LEU A 5 16.03 0.67 3.17
N ILE A 6 16.61 0.87 1.97
CA ILE A 6 15.82 1.03 0.74
C ILE A 6 15.00 -0.22 0.46
N HIS A 7 15.59 -1.42 0.53
CA HIS A 7 14.86 -2.67 0.31
C HIS A 7 13.69 -2.81 1.29
N LEU A 8 13.92 -2.60 2.58
CA LEU A 8 12.85 -2.66 3.58
C LEU A 8 11.75 -1.61 3.33
N GLY A 9 12.13 -0.42 2.86
CA GLY A 9 11.17 0.61 2.47
C GLY A 9 10.31 0.20 1.26
N ILE A 10 10.93 -0.38 0.23
CA ILE A 10 10.24 -0.92 -0.94
C ILE A 10 9.33 -2.09 -0.53
N ASP A 11 9.83 -3.01 0.29
CA ASP A 11 9.05 -4.16 0.76
C ASP A 11 7.81 -3.71 1.54
N ALA A 12 7.97 -2.73 2.44
CA ALA A 12 6.85 -2.13 3.15
C ALA A 12 5.86 -1.46 2.19
N LEU A 13 6.35 -0.69 1.20
CA LEU A 13 5.49 -0.09 0.19
C LEU A 13 4.68 -1.14 -0.58
N LEU A 14 5.31 -2.24 -1.01
CA LEU A 14 4.68 -3.33 -1.73
C LEU A 14 3.62 -4.04 -0.89
N VAL A 15 3.92 -4.33 0.38
CA VAL A 15 2.95 -4.91 1.31
C VAL A 15 1.74 -3.98 1.48
N SER A 16 1.97 -2.68 1.63
CA SER A 16 0.87 -1.72 1.76
C SER A 16 0.02 -1.63 0.49
N ALA A 17 0.65 -1.58 -0.69
CA ALA A 17 -0.06 -1.58 -1.98
C ALA A 17 -0.85 -2.87 -2.22
N LEU A 18 -0.33 -4.03 -1.79
CA LEU A 18 -1.06 -5.29 -1.82
C LEU A 18 -2.33 -5.23 -0.96
N LEU A 19 -2.22 -4.73 0.28
CA LEU A 19 -3.35 -4.57 1.19
C LEU A 19 -4.40 -3.58 0.63
N ALA A 20 -3.96 -2.53 -0.05
CA ALA A 20 -4.86 -1.63 -0.77
C ALA A 20 -5.65 -2.37 -1.87
N GLY A 21 -5.00 -3.25 -2.64
CA GLY A 21 -5.67 -4.12 -3.61
C GLY A 21 -6.70 -5.06 -2.98
N VAL A 22 -6.37 -5.69 -1.85
CA VAL A 22 -7.30 -6.53 -1.07
C VAL A 22 -8.53 -5.73 -0.64
N ARG A 23 -8.33 -4.53 -0.07
CA ARG A 23 -9.42 -3.65 0.35
C ARG A 23 -10.34 -3.28 -0.82
N ARG A 24 -9.78 -2.94 -1.98
CA ARG A 24 -10.57 -2.53 -3.16
C ARG A 24 -11.39 -3.66 -3.78
N THR A 25 -10.89 -4.89 -3.71
CA THR A 25 -11.52 -6.06 -4.33
C THR A 25 -12.47 -6.80 -3.40
N THR A 26 -12.22 -6.77 -2.09
CA THR A 26 -12.99 -7.55 -1.09
C THR A 26 -13.66 -6.70 -0.02
N GLY A 27 -13.27 -5.44 0.15
CA GLY A 27 -13.68 -4.58 1.26
C GLY A 27 -12.95 -4.86 2.58
N LEU A 28 -12.08 -5.88 2.65
CA LEU A 28 -11.35 -6.23 3.87
C LEU A 28 -10.20 -5.26 4.15
N THR A 29 -10.03 -4.86 5.41
CA THR A 29 -8.94 -3.99 5.87
C THR A 29 -8.39 -4.51 7.20
N PRO A 30 -7.10 -4.31 7.50
CA PRO A 30 -6.55 -4.60 8.82
C PRO A 30 -7.37 -3.93 9.93
N ALA A 31 -7.67 -4.68 10.99
CA ALA A 31 -8.52 -4.24 12.09
C ALA A 31 -7.77 -3.26 13.02
N LEU A 32 -7.54 -2.02 12.58
CA LEU A 32 -6.86 -0.99 13.36
C LEU A 32 -7.55 -0.65 14.69
N SER A 33 -8.83 -1.01 14.85
CA SER A 33 -9.54 -0.92 16.13
C SER A 33 -8.88 -1.75 17.23
N GLN A 34 -8.26 -2.87 16.88
CA GLN A 34 -7.61 -3.79 17.83
C GLN A 34 -6.25 -3.29 18.33
N VAL A 35 -5.65 -2.28 17.68
CA VAL A 35 -4.35 -1.72 18.08
C VAL A 35 -4.55 -0.78 19.27
N PRO A 36 -4.08 -1.08 20.49
CA PRO A 36 -4.43 -0.29 21.67
C PRO A 36 -3.83 1.13 21.63
N ASN A 37 -2.56 1.23 21.24
CA ASN A 37 -1.83 2.49 21.20
C ASN A 37 -2.31 3.39 20.05
N LYS A 38 -2.72 4.62 20.36
CA LYS A 38 -3.25 5.59 19.40
C LYS A 38 -2.24 6.00 18.33
N ASP A 39 -0.99 6.22 18.71
CA ASP A 39 0.06 6.70 17.81
C ASP A 39 0.47 5.61 16.82
N ILE A 40 0.62 4.36 17.30
CA ILE A 40 0.86 3.19 16.43
C ILE A 40 -0.30 3.00 15.46
N ARG A 41 -1.53 3.14 15.96
CA ARG A 41 -2.73 3.04 15.11
C ARG A 41 -2.76 4.11 14.01
N GLN A 42 -2.39 5.35 14.35
CA GLN A 42 -2.31 6.44 13.39
C GLN A 42 -1.20 6.20 12.36
N PHE A 43 -0.03 5.73 12.81
CA PHE A 43 1.06 5.35 11.92
C PHE A 43 0.65 4.25 10.94
N LEU A 44 -0.01 3.19 11.42
CA LEU A 44 -0.52 2.11 10.58
C LEU A 44 -1.58 2.61 9.59
N ARG A 45 -2.43 3.55 10.00
CA ARG A 45 -3.40 4.19 9.09
C ARG A 45 -2.67 4.91 7.95
N THR A 46 -1.71 5.78 8.27
CA THR A 46 -0.93 6.51 7.27
C THR A 46 -0.14 5.56 6.37
N TYR A 47 0.42 4.48 6.93
CA TYR A 47 1.11 3.46 6.16
C TYR A 47 0.19 2.77 5.14
N LEU A 48 -1.04 2.41 5.53
CA LEU A 48 -2.04 1.81 4.63
C LEU A 48 -2.53 2.81 3.56
N GLU A 49 -2.76 4.07 3.94
CA GLU A 49 -3.10 5.15 3.00
C GLU A 49 -2.00 5.33 1.94
N PHE A 50 -0.72 5.22 2.34
CA PHE A 50 0.40 5.29 1.41
C PHE A 50 0.38 4.14 0.38
N GLY A 51 -0.08 2.96 0.77
CA GLY A 51 -0.29 1.83 -0.15
C GLY A 51 -1.38 2.10 -1.17
N GLU A 52 -2.47 2.77 -0.78
CA GLU A 52 -3.52 3.17 -1.72
C GLU A 52 -3.01 4.16 -2.75
N TYR A 53 -2.26 5.19 -2.32
CA TYR A 53 -1.64 6.14 -3.24
C TYR A 53 -0.64 5.46 -4.19
N ALA A 54 0.19 4.56 -3.68
CA ALA A 54 1.13 3.81 -4.51
C ALA A 54 0.42 2.92 -5.54
N PHE A 55 -0.67 2.27 -5.13
CA PHE A 55 -1.48 1.45 -6.02
C PHE A 55 -2.13 2.29 -7.12
N ASP A 56 -2.72 3.45 -6.78
CA ASP A 56 -3.29 4.38 -7.76
C ASP A 56 -2.25 4.88 -8.74
N PHE A 57 -1.08 5.25 -8.24
CA PHE A 57 0.02 5.70 -9.08
C PHE A 57 0.49 4.60 -10.04
N ALA A 58 0.57 3.35 -9.58
CA ALA A 58 0.89 2.20 -10.42
C ALA A 58 -0.17 2.03 -11.54
N VAL A 59 -1.47 2.11 -11.21
CA VAL A 59 -2.55 2.05 -12.21
C VAL A 59 -2.45 3.17 -13.24
N VAL A 60 -2.09 4.39 -12.82
CA VAL A 60 -1.85 5.52 -13.76
C VAL A 60 -0.69 5.22 -14.69
N ILE A 61 0.43 4.70 -14.17
CA ILE A 61 1.59 4.32 -14.99
C ILE A 61 1.20 3.22 -15.98
N PHE A 62 0.55 2.15 -15.50
CA PHE A 62 0.14 1.03 -16.34
C PHE A 62 -0.83 1.47 -17.42
N GLY A 63 -1.84 2.28 -17.08
CA GLY A 63 -2.81 2.80 -18.03
C GLY A 63 -2.23 3.75 -19.10
N ARG A 64 -1.01 4.26 -18.91
CA ARG A 64 -0.27 5.05 -19.90
C ARG A 64 0.75 4.22 -20.70
N SER A 65 1.04 3.01 -20.26
CA SER A 65 2.00 2.12 -20.90
C SER A 65 1.35 1.34 -22.03
N SER A 66 2.05 1.21 -23.16
CA SER A 66 1.62 0.32 -24.26
C SER A 66 1.72 -1.17 -23.91
N SER A 67 2.36 -1.52 -22.79
CA SER A 67 2.52 -2.90 -22.32
C SER A 67 1.30 -3.43 -21.56
N PHE A 68 0.31 -2.58 -21.26
CA PHE A 68 -0.89 -2.95 -20.51
C PHE A 68 -2.14 -2.57 -21.29
N GLU A 69 -3.20 -3.39 -21.17
CA GLU A 69 -4.51 -3.16 -21.78
C GLU A 69 -5.62 -3.22 -20.73
N ARG A 70 -6.72 -2.49 -20.96
CA ARG A 70 -7.94 -2.58 -20.14
C ARG A 70 -8.89 -3.62 -20.76
N LYS A 71 -9.39 -4.55 -19.96
CA LYS A 71 -10.42 -5.54 -20.34
C LYS A 71 -11.65 -5.40 -19.47
#